data_AF-A0A7S2W8H4-F1
#
_entry.id   AF-A0A7S2W8H4-F1
#
_cell.length_a   1.000
_cell.length_b   1.000
_cell.length_c   1.000
_cell.angle_alpha   90.00
_cell.angle_beta   90.00
_cell.angle_gamma   90.00
#
_symmetry.space_group_name_H-M   'P 1'
#
loop_
_entity.id
_entity.type
_entity.pdbx_description
1 polymer ?
#
loop_
_entity_poly.entity_id
_entity_poly.type
_entity_poly.pdbx_seq_one_letter_code
_entity_poly.pdbx_strand_id
1 'polypeptide(L)'
;ELSKVSLEWLMYPQAKKPFSAELLQEIQDINIEDNLDTLAAIGLDEGVQISVWMSTTLLKIGAKHGKTLYEIGSLIQRKGDRSEMSDLESLLVKASEASVAKDGSDFFTLFYNFATELLK
;
A
#
# COMPACT_ATOMS: atom_id res chain seq x y z
N GLU A 1 16.99 2.35 6.60
CA GLU A 1 16.23 3.06 7.65
C GLU A 1 15.11 3.86 6.96
N LEU A 2 13.84 3.49 7.15
CA LEU A 2 12.70 4.15 6.48
C LEU A 2 12.52 5.61 6.93
N SER A 3 13.07 5.99 8.09
CA SER A 3 13.08 7.35 8.64
C SER A 3 13.78 8.40 7.75
N LYS A 4 14.54 7.99 6.73
CA LYS A 4 15.25 8.89 5.81
C LYS A 4 14.62 8.95 4.42
N VAL A 5 13.60 8.14 4.15
CA VAL A 5 12.97 8.07 2.82
C VAL A 5 11.89 9.15 2.71
N SER A 6 12.02 10.01 1.71
CA SER A 6 10.99 10.98 1.30
C SER A 6 10.51 10.61 -0.10
N LEU A 7 9.19 10.58 -0.30
CA LEU A 7 8.61 10.44 -1.63
C LEU A 7 8.45 11.84 -2.22
N GLU A 8 9.50 12.33 -2.90
CA GLU A 8 9.55 13.72 -3.40
C GLU A 8 8.36 14.08 -4.30
N TRP A 9 7.86 13.10 -5.07
CA TRP A 9 6.71 13.28 -5.94
C TRP A 9 5.41 13.61 -5.18
N LEU A 10 5.33 13.40 -3.85
CA LEU A 10 4.20 13.88 -3.04
C LEU A 10 4.09 15.41 -3.04
N MET A 11 5.20 16.11 -3.28
CA MET A 11 5.20 17.57 -3.35
C MET A 11 4.64 18.09 -4.68
N TYR A 12 4.66 17.26 -5.73
CA TYR A 12 4.27 17.65 -7.07
C TYR A 12 2.75 17.89 -7.15
N PRO A 13 2.29 18.98 -7.80
CA PRO A 13 0.85 19.25 -7.95
C PRO A 13 0.08 18.10 -8.62
N GLN A 14 0.73 17.34 -9.49
CA GLN A 14 0.16 16.19 -10.21
C GLN A 14 -0.29 15.09 -9.27
N ALA A 15 0.44 14.81 -8.18
CA ALA A 15 0.08 13.76 -7.23
C ALA A 15 -1.23 14.07 -6.47
N LYS A 16 -1.61 15.35 -6.40
CA LYS A 16 -2.83 15.84 -5.73
C LYS A 16 -4.04 15.91 -6.66
N LYS A 17 -3.88 15.55 -7.94
CA LYS A 17 -4.99 15.50 -8.89
C LYS A 17 -5.68 14.13 -8.81
N PRO A 18 -7.02 14.09 -8.98
CA PRO A 18 -7.72 12.82 -9.17
C PRO A 18 -7.17 12.07 -10.38
N PHE A 19 -7.21 10.73 -10.32
CA PHE A 19 -6.90 9.90 -11.47
C PHE A 19 -7.91 10.12 -12.61
N SER A 20 -7.47 9.98 -13.86
CA SER A 20 -8.37 9.95 -15.01
C SER A 20 -9.18 8.66 -15.03
N ALA A 21 -10.31 8.66 -15.74
CA ALA A 21 -11.11 7.44 -15.93
C ALA A 21 -10.31 6.30 -16.58
N GLU A 22 -9.45 6.64 -17.55
CA GLU A 22 -8.53 5.70 -18.20
C GLU A 22 -7.56 5.08 -17.20
N LEU A 23 -6.91 5.90 -16.37
CA LEU A 23 -5.96 5.40 -15.37
C LEU A 23 -6.64 4.62 -14.25
N LEU A 24 -7.87 4.97 -13.87
CA LEU A 24 -8.66 4.17 -12.93
C LEU A 24 -8.94 2.76 -13.49
N GLN A 25 -9.26 2.67 -14.78
CA GLN A 25 -9.45 1.38 -15.45
C GLN A 25 -8.15 0.57 -15.47
N GLU A 26 -7.03 1.20 -15.83
CA GLU A 26 -5.71 0.55 -15.79
C GLU A 26 -5.37 0.03 -14.39
N ILE A 27 -5.58 0.82 -13.33
CA ILE A 27 -5.34 0.40 -11.94
C ILE A 27 -6.26 -0.77 -11.56
N GLN A 28 -7.52 -0.74 -11.97
CA GLN A 28 -8.48 -1.81 -11.69
C GLN A 28 -8.03 -3.14 -12.32
N ASP A 29 -7.47 -3.09 -13.53
CA ASP A 29 -7.09 -4.24 -14.33
C ASP A 29 -5.73 -4.86 -13.92
N ILE A 30 -4.99 -4.23 -12.99
CA ILE A 30 -3.74 -4.81 -12.46
C ILE A 30 -4.00 -6.20 -11.89
N ASN A 31 -3.41 -7.24 -12.48
CA ASN A 31 -3.38 -8.58 -11.91
C ASN A 31 -2.15 -8.73 -11.00
N ILE A 32 -2.40 -8.77 -9.70
CA ILE A 32 -1.35 -8.81 -8.69
C ILE A 32 -0.63 -10.17 -8.68
N GLU A 33 -1.34 -11.27 -8.95
CA GLU A 33 -0.76 -12.62 -8.98
C GLU A 33 0.26 -12.75 -10.11
N ASP A 34 -0.06 -12.24 -11.31
CA ASP A 34 0.89 -12.23 -12.43
C ASP A 34 2.17 -11.44 -12.10
N ASN A 35 2.04 -10.37 -11.30
CA ASN A 35 3.19 -9.61 -10.84
C ASN A 35 4.04 -10.43 -9.86
N LEU A 36 3.40 -11.09 -8.87
CA LEU A 36 4.11 -11.93 -7.90
C LEU A 36 4.79 -13.13 -8.55
N ASP A 37 4.13 -13.81 -9.49
CA ASP A 37 4.69 -14.91 -10.27
C ASP A 37 5.92 -14.45 -11.07
N THR A 38 5.86 -13.26 -11.68
CA THR A 38 6.99 -12.67 -12.40
C THR A 38 8.17 -12.41 -11.47
N LEU A 39 7.92 -11.84 -10.27
CA LEU A 39 8.98 -11.55 -9.29
C LEU A 39 9.60 -12.84 -8.74
N ALA A 40 8.78 -13.87 -8.48
CA ALA A 40 9.25 -15.17 -8.05
C ALA A 40 10.10 -15.87 -9.14
N ALA A 41 9.69 -15.79 -10.41
CA ALA A 41 10.41 -16.40 -11.53
C ALA A 41 11.82 -15.83 -11.73
N ILE A 42 12.05 -14.56 -11.38
CA ILE A 42 13.38 -13.92 -11.42
C ILE A 42 14.16 -14.04 -10.10
N GLY A 43 13.62 -14.77 -9.12
CA GLY A 43 14.28 -15.07 -7.85
C GLY A 43 14.35 -13.90 -6.87
N LEU A 44 13.40 -12.94 -6.94
CA LEU A 44 13.32 -11.88 -5.93
C LEU A 44 12.75 -12.42 -4.61
N ASP A 45 13.32 -11.92 -3.52
CA ASP A 45 12.97 -12.31 -2.16
C ASP A 45 11.50 -12.06 -1.82
N GLU A 46 10.96 -12.89 -0.92
CA GLU A 46 9.57 -12.82 -0.47
C GLU A 46 9.21 -11.44 0.12
N GLY A 47 10.15 -10.77 0.81
CA GLY A 47 9.93 -9.43 1.32
C GLY A 47 9.69 -8.38 0.22
N VAL A 48 10.32 -8.56 -0.95
CA VAL A 48 10.07 -7.70 -2.13
C VAL A 48 8.68 -7.98 -2.70
N GLN A 49 8.30 -9.24 -2.79
CA GLN A 49 6.99 -9.67 -3.26
C GLN A 49 5.87 -9.11 -2.37
N ILE A 50 6.02 -9.21 -1.05
CA ILE A 50 5.08 -8.63 -0.07
C ILE A 50 5.02 -7.09 -0.22
N SER A 51 6.15 -6.42 -0.43
CA SER A 51 6.17 -4.97 -0.65
C SER A 51 5.38 -4.56 -1.90
N VAL A 52 5.55 -5.28 -3.01
CA VAL A 52 4.79 -5.04 -4.25
C VAL A 52 3.30 -5.35 -4.05
N TRP A 53 2.99 -6.43 -3.35
CA TRP A 53 1.61 -6.78 -3.05
C TRP A 53 0.92 -5.67 -2.25
N MET A 54 1.57 -5.17 -1.20
CA MET A 54 1.01 -4.10 -0.34
C MET A 54 0.84 -2.79 -1.09
N SER A 55 1.86 -2.35 -1.84
CA SER A 55 1.78 -1.08 -2.58
C SER A 55 0.68 -1.12 -3.64
N THR A 56 0.55 -2.25 -4.33
CA THR A 56 -0.50 -2.46 -5.35
C THR A 56 -1.87 -2.52 -4.70
N THR A 57 -2.00 -3.22 -3.57
CA THR A 57 -3.26 -3.29 -2.82
C THR A 57 -3.73 -1.91 -2.36
N LEU A 58 -2.83 -1.09 -1.78
CA LEU A 58 -3.15 0.28 -1.38
C LEU A 58 -3.53 1.17 -2.56
N LEU A 59 -2.83 1.04 -3.70
CA LEU A 59 -3.15 1.77 -4.92
C LEU A 59 -4.57 1.43 -5.41
N LYS A 60 -4.90 0.14 -5.52
CA LYS A 60 -6.22 -0.32 -5.99
C LYS A 60 -7.34 0.10 -5.06
N ILE A 61 -7.17 -0.03 -3.75
CA ILE A 61 -8.16 0.39 -2.74
C ILE A 61 -8.36 1.91 -2.82
N GLY A 62 -7.27 2.68 -2.74
CA GLY A 62 -7.34 4.14 -2.74
C GLY A 62 -7.96 4.70 -4.02
N ALA A 63 -7.56 4.19 -5.18
CA ALA A 63 -8.12 4.57 -6.47
C ALA A 63 -9.62 4.28 -6.56
N LYS A 64 -10.06 3.10 -6.09
CA LYS A 64 -11.48 2.73 -6.02
C LYS A 64 -12.29 3.68 -5.13
N HIS A 65 -11.68 4.22 -4.09
CA HIS A 65 -12.30 5.19 -3.17
C HIS A 65 -12.06 6.66 -3.54
N GLY A 66 -11.55 6.92 -4.76
CA GLY A 66 -11.35 8.28 -5.27
C GLY A 66 -10.20 9.05 -4.61
N LYS A 67 -9.32 8.36 -3.88
CA LYS A 67 -8.12 8.97 -3.28
C LYS A 67 -7.11 9.30 -4.38
N THR A 68 -6.43 10.41 -4.20
CA THR A 68 -5.32 10.86 -5.04
C THR A 68 -4.05 10.07 -4.75
N LEU A 69 -3.09 10.11 -5.67
CA LEU A 69 -1.77 9.50 -5.44
C LEU A 69 -1.06 10.09 -4.20
N TYR A 70 -1.29 11.37 -3.92
CA TYR A 70 -0.81 12.04 -2.72
C TYR A 70 -1.38 11.42 -1.45
N GLU A 71 -2.69 11.20 -1.38
CA GLU A 71 -3.33 10.60 -0.20
C GLU A 71 -2.85 9.17 0.04
N ILE A 72 -2.74 8.37 -1.03
CA ILE A 72 -2.25 6.99 -0.96
C ILE A 72 -0.78 6.95 -0.53
N GLY A 73 0.08 7.73 -1.19
CA GLY A 73 1.52 7.75 -0.90
C GLY A 73 1.87 8.35 0.46
N SER A 74 1.03 9.26 0.97
CA SER A 74 1.23 9.85 2.31
C SER A 74 1.09 8.82 3.44
N LEU A 75 0.45 7.68 3.20
CA LEU A 75 0.38 6.59 4.19
C LEU A 75 1.76 5.95 4.45
N ILE A 76 2.65 6.00 3.46
CA ILE A 76 3.96 5.34 3.49
C ILE A 76 4.96 6.17 4.31
N GLN A 77 4.87 7.49 4.20
CA GLN A 77 5.87 8.41 4.77
C GLN A 77 5.55 8.75 6.23
N ARG A 78 6.55 8.62 7.11
CA ARG A 78 6.45 9.11 8.49
C ARG A 78 6.30 10.64 8.51
N LYS A 79 5.37 11.11 9.33
CA LYS A 79 5.01 12.54 9.44
C LYS A 79 5.93 13.26 10.45
N GLY A 80 5.89 14.59 10.45
CA GLY A 80 6.60 15.42 11.44
C GLY A 80 8.12 15.20 11.43
N ASP A 81 8.67 14.98 12.63
CA ASP A 81 10.10 14.68 12.85
C ASP A 81 10.49 13.22 12.55
N ARG A 82 9.51 12.42 12.08
CA ARG A 82 9.66 11.00 11.69
C ARG A 82 9.93 10.04 12.86
N SER A 83 9.67 10.48 14.09
CA SER A 83 9.76 9.63 15.29
C SER A 83 8.62 8.60 15.36
N GLU A 84 7.42 8.96 14.92
CA GLU A 84 6.24 8.08 14.92
C GLU A 84 6.16 7.21 13.66
N MET A 85 5.55 6.02 13.82
CA MET A 85 5.29 5.11 12.70
C MET A 85 4.41 5.79 11.65
N SER A 86 4.64 5.44 10.38
CA SER A 86 3.71 5.81 9.31
C SER A 86 2.40 5.03 9.44
N ASP A 87 1.39 5.46 8.69
CA ASP A 87 0.11 4.77 8.67
C ASP A 87 0.28 3.33 8.14
N LEU A 88 1.14 3.12 7.13
CA LEU A 88 1.49 1.79 6.61
C LEU A 88 2.19 0.93 7.67
N GLU A 89 3.18 1.48 8.40
CA GLU A 89 3.88 0.74 9.46
C GLU A 89 2.91 0.33 10.57
N SER A 90 1.98 1.21 10.94
CA SER A 90 0.93 0.92 11.92
C SER A 90 -0.02 -0.18 11.43
N LEU A 91 -0.38 -0.16 10.14
CA LEU A 91 -1.20 -1.16 9.46
C LEU A 91 -0.55 -2.55 9.48
N LEU A 92 0.76 -2.58 9.20
CA LEU A 92 1.58 -3.79 9.21
C LEU A 92 1.62 -4.44 10.60
N VAL A 93 1.92 -3.66 11.63
CA VAL A 93 1.94 -4.15 13.02
C VAL A 93 0.57 -4.70 13.40
N LYS A 94 -0.49 -3.95 13.12
CA LYS A 94 -1.86 -4.35 13.45
C LYS A 94 -2.29 -5.65 12.74
N ALA A 95 -2.00 -5.78 11.45
CA ALA A 95 -2.32 -6.99 10.69
C ALA A 95 -1.50 -8.20 11.15
N SER A 96 -0.21 -8.00 11.43
CA SER A 96 0.68 -9.05 11.93
C SER A 96 0.22 -9.55 13.30
N GLU A 97 -0.03 -8.66 14.26
CA GLU A 97 -0.48 -9.03 15.61
C GLU A 97 -1.83 -9.75 15.58
N ALA A 98 -2.77 -9.27 14.75
CA ALA A 98 -4.08 -9.90 14.60
C ALA A 98 -4.00 -11.28 13.92
N SER A 99 -3.11 -11.47 12.94
CA SER A 99 -2.95 -12.76 12.24
C SER A 99 -2.40 -13.87 13.14
N VAL A 100 -1.68 -13.51 14.21
CA VAL A 100 -1.18 -14.45 15.23
C VAL A 100 -2.25 -14.73 16.29
N ALA A 101 -3.28 -13.88 16.40
CA ALA A 101 -4.41 -14.10 17.28
C ALA A 101 -5.36 -15.18 16.71
N LYS A 102 -6.09 -15.87 17.60
CA LYS A 102 -6.85 -17.10 17.31
C LYS A 102 -8.07 -16.94 16.36
N ASP A 103 -8.24 -15.83 15.65
CA ASP A 103 -9.45 -15.61 14.83
C ASP A 103 -9.44 -16.34 13.48
N GLY A 104 -8.27 -16.83 13.03
CA GLY A 104 -8.12 -17.65 11.82
C GLY A 104 -8.03 -16.87 10.51
N SER A 105 -8.12 -15.55 10.53
CA SER A 105 -7.87 -14.69 9.37
C SER A 105 -6.37 -14.54 9.12
N ASP A 106 -5.95 -14.73 7.87
CA ASP A 106 -4.55 -14.54 7.48
C ASP A 106 -4.17 -13.04 7.40
N PHE A 107 -2.86 -12.78 7.43
CA PHE A 107 -2.29 -11.43 7.38
C PHE A 107 -2.80 -10.61 6.18
N PHE A 108 -2.91 -11.20 4.99
CA PHE A 108 -3.27 -10.49 3.77
C PHE A 108 -4.74 -10.04 3.81
N THR A 109 -5.62 -10.92 4.29
CA THR A 109 -7.04 -10.59 4.52
C THR A 109 -7.18 -9.44 5.53
N LEU A 110 -6.46 -9.52 6.66
CA LEU A 110 -6.50 -8.48 7.69
C LEU A 110 -5.94 -7.15 7.20
N PHE A 111 -4.79 -7.17 6.51
CA PHE A 111 -4.20 -5.99 5.90
C PHE A 111 -5.16 -5.33 4.91
N TYR A 112 -5.75 -6.11 4.01
CA TYR A 112 -6.72 -5.60 3.03
C TYR A 112 -7.90 -4.91 3.70
N ASN A 113 -8.46 -5.51 4.75
CA ASN A 113 -9.59 -4.95 5.49
C ASN A 113 -9.22 -3.65 6.20
N PHE A 114 -8.10 -3.62 6.92
CA PHE A 114 -7.65 -2.41 7.62
C PHE A 114 -7.27 -1.29 6.64
N ALA A 115 -6.65 -1.62 5.52
CA ALA A 115 -6.33 -0.66 4.46
C ALA A 115 -7.60 -0.09 3.82
N THR A 116 -8.60 -0.94 3.60
CA THR A 116 -9.91 -0.53 3.10
C THR A 116 -10.60 0.44 4.06
N GLU A 117 -10.59 0.17 5.38
CA GLU A 117 -11.16 1.11 6.35
C GLU A 117 -10.41 2.45 6.41
N LEU A 118 -9.07 2.42 6.30
CA LEU A 118 -8.24 3.62 6.31
C LEU A 118 -8.45 4.50 5.08
N LEU A 119 -8.69 3.89 3.92
CA LEU A 119 -8.80 4.55 2.62
C LEU A 119 -10.25 4.77 2.14
N LYS A 120 -11.26 4.43 2.94
CA LYS A 120 -12.65 4.84 2.69
C LYS A 120 -12.83 6.37 2.84
#